data_AF-A0A7H4LRX4-F1
#
_entry.id   AF-A0A7H4LRX4-F1
#
_cell.length_a   1.000
_cell.length_b   1.000
_cell.length_c   1.000
_cell.angle_alpha   90.00
_cell.angle_beta   90.00
_cell.angle_gamma   90.00
#
_symmetry.space_group_name_H-M   'P 1'
#
loop_
_entity.id
_entity.type
_entity.pdbx_description
1 polymer ?
#
loop_
_entity_poly.entity_id
_entity_poly.type
_entity_poly.pdbx_seq_one_letter_code
_entity_poly.pdbx_strand_id
1 'polypeptide(L)' 'MTENAEILTIPSVTLSRHRVVALAYDGLCTFEFGVTVEIFGLPRPEMGERWYRFAVAAVDDGELRATGGIRLMTTAVWRC' A
#
# COMPACT_ATOMS: atom_id res chain seq x y z
N MET A 1 -43.56 -18.54 4.90
CA MET A 1 -42.35 -19.01 4.18
C MET A 1 -42.35 -18.28 2.86
N THR A 2 -41.18 -17.78 2.44
CA THR A 2 -40.96 -16.80 1.33
C THR A 2 -41.37 -15.37 1.72
N GLU A 3 -40.64 -14.28 1.50
CA GLU A 3 -39.25 -13.89 1.16
C GLU A 3 -39.27 -12.33 1.26
N ASN A 4 -38.16 -11.64 0.97
CA ASN A 4 -38.03 -10.18 0.81
C ASN A 4 -37.43 -9.42 2.00
N ALA A 5 -36.30 -9.92 2.50
CA ALA A 5 -35.25 -9.03 2.98
C ALA A 5 -34.41 -8.57 1.77
N GLU A 6 -34.98 -7.73 0.90
CA GLU A 6 -34.18 -6.89 -0.01
C GLU A 6 -33.51 -5.78 0.82
N ILE A 7 -32.53 -6.17 1.64
CA ILE A 7 -31.51 -5.22 2.05
C ILE A 7 -30.47 -5.31 0.96
N LEU A 8 -30.61 -4.42 -0.03
CA LEU A 8 -29.62 -4.12 -1.04
C LEU A 8 -28.22 -4.25 -0.43
N THR A 9 -27.53 -5.31 -0.87
CA THR A 9 -26.13 -5.59 -0.60
C THR A 9 -25.33 -4.38 -1.06
N ILE A 10 -25.14 -3.40 -0.17
CA ILE A 10 -23.94 -2.58 -0.21
C ILE A 10 -22.83 -3.62 -0.16
N PRO A 11 -21.99 -3.77 -1.20
CA PRO A 11 -20.91 -4.72 -1.15
C PRO A 11 -20.14 -4.34 0.09
N SER A 12 -20.10 -5.25 1.08
CA SER A 12 -19.28 -5.10 2.26
C SER A 12 -17.89 -4.77 1.75
N VAL A 13 -17.52 -3.47 1.79
CA VAL A 13 -16.18 -3.01 1.53
C VAL A 13 -15.40 -3.59 2.70
N THR A 14 -14.97 -4.83 2.54
CA THR A 14 -14.39 -5.61 3.61
C THR A 14 -12.96 -5.12 3.69
N LEU A 15 -12.74 -4.01 4.39
CA LEU A 15 -11.44 -3.36 4.53
C LEU A 15 -10.43 -4.40 5.04
N SER A 16 -9.37 -4.71 4.28
CA SER A 16 -8.24 -5.47 4.82
C SER A 16 -7.79 -4.79 6.11
N ARG A 17 -7.84 -5.52 7.22
CA ARG A 17 -7.33 -5.03 8.51
C ARG A 17 -5.81 -4.88 8.49
N HIS A 18 -5.13 -5.67 7.66
CA HIS A 18 -3.68 -5.66 7.52
C HIS A 18 -3.23 -4.65 6.47
N ARG A 19 -2.30 -3.78 6.87
CA ARG A 19 -1.67 -2.79 6.00
C ARG A 19 -0.15 -2.91 6.12
N VAL A 20 0.52 -3.00 4.98
CA VAL A 20 1.98 -2.93 4.87
C VAL A 20 2.32 -1.57 4.28
N VAL A 21 3.19 -0.83 4.96
CA VAL A 21 3.63 0.49 4.49
C VAL A 21 5.15 0.48 4.34
N ALA A 22 5.63 0.68 3.11
CA ALA A 22 7.04 0.94 2.86
C ALA A 22 7.32 2.43 3.07
N LEU A 23 8.28 2.75 3.93
CA LEU A 23 8.70 4.13 4.13
C LEU A 23 9.69 4.54 3.05
N ALA A 24 9.44 5.68 2.42
CA ALA A 24 10.40 6.36 1.56
C ALA A 24 11.01 7.52 2.36
N TYR A 25 12.32 7.71 2.27
CA TYR A 25 13.06 8.72 3.02
C TYR A 25 14.21 9.27 2.19
N ASP A 26 14.79 10.40 2.60
CA ASP A 26 15.95 10.97 1.88
C ASP A 26 17.21 10.11 2.10
N GLY A 27 17.95 9.85 1.03
CA GLY A 27 19.02 8.86 1.03
C GLY A 27 18.53 7.42 0.91
N LEU A 28 17.36 7.20 0.29
CA LEU A 28 16.75 5.88 0.15
C LEU A 28 17.71 4.85 -0.48
N CYS A 29 17.78 3.67 0.14
CA CYS A 29 18.46 2.52 -0.45
C CYS A 29 17.57 1.91 -1.55
N THR A 30 17.85 2.25 -2.80
CA THR A 30 16.98 1.94 -3.94
C THR A 30 16.72 0.44 -4.12
N PHE A 31 17.73 -0.41 -3.90
CA PHE A 31 17.62 -1.85 -4.12
C PHE A 31 16.66 -2.50 -3.12
N GLU A 32 16.86 -2.27 -1.83
CA GLU A 32 16.06 -2.81 -0.73
C GLU A 32 14.62 -2.29 -0.79
N PHE A 33 14.46 -1.02 -1.14
CA PHE A 33 13.15 -0.44 -1.38
C PHE A 33 12.46 -1.13 -2.57
N GLY A 34 13.17 -1.33 -3.68
CA GLY A 34 12.67 -2.05 -4.85
C GLY A 34 12.22 -3.48 -4.49
N VAL A 35 13.02 -4.22 -3.73
CA VAL A 35 12.66 -5.57 -3.24
C VAL A 35 11.37 -5.54 -2.42
N THR A 36 11.22 -4.54 -1.54
CA THR A 36 10.00 -4.37 -0.73
C THR A 36 8.78 -4.15 -1.62
N VAL A 37 8.90 -3.29 -2.64
CA VAL A 37 7.81 -3.03 -3.60
C VAL A 37 7.49 -4.25 -4.46
N GLU A 38 8.48 -5.02 -4.90
CA GLU A 38 8.25 -6.25 -5.69
C GLU A 38 7.59 -7.36 -4.86
N ILE A 39 7.96 -7.50 -3.59
CA ILE A 39 7.38 -8.53 -2.72
C ILE A 39 5.93 -8.18 -2.34
N PHE A 40 5.69 -6.94 -1.91
CA PHE A 40 4.42 -6.52 -1.31
C PHE A 40 3.50 -5.72 -2.22
N GLY A 41 4.03 -5.06 -3.25
CA GLY A 41 3.24 -4.23 -4.17
C GLY A 41 2.51 -5.04 -5.24
N LEU A 42 2.98 -6.25 -5.53
CA LEU A 42 2.34 -7.14 -6.50
C LEU A 42 1.07 -7.77 -5.93
N PRO A 43 -0.01 -7.89 -6.72
CA PRO A 43 -1.19 -8.66 -6.32
C PRO A 43 -0.82 -10.11 -5.99
N ARG A 44 -1.38 -10.64 -4.90
CA ARG A 44 -1.21 -12.03 -4.44
C ARG A 44 -2.58 -12.72 -4.31
N PRO A 45 -3.34 -12.92 -5.40
CA PRO A 45 -4.66 -13.57 -5.35
C PRO A 45 -4.62 -14.98 -4.75
N GLU A 46 -3.49 -15.68 -4.87
CA GLU A 46 -3.24 -17.01 -4.33
C GLU A 46 -3.29 -17.09 -2.79
N MET A 47 -3.19 -15.95 -2.10
CA MET A 47 -3.23 -15.86 -0.64
C MET A 47 -4.60 -15.40 -0.11
N GLY A 48 -5.60 -15.39 -0.99
CA GLY A 48 -6.97 -15.01 -0.68
C GLY A 48 -7.25 -13.53 -0.93
N GLU A 49 -8.53 -13.20 -1.05
CA GLU A 49 -8.95 -11.82 -1.25
C GLU A 49 -8.49 -10.95 -0.08
N ARG A 50 -7.91 -9.78 -0.40
CA ARG A 50 -7.67 -8.72 0.59
C ARG A 50 -6.75 -9.15 1.74
N TRP A 51 -5.76 -10.02 1.49
CA TRP A 51 -4.74 -10.44 2.48
C TRP A 51 -4.10 -9.24 3.20
N TYR A 52 -3.68 -8.21 2.46
CA TYR A 52 -3.30 -6.90 2.99
C TYR A 52 -3.45 -5.81 1.92
N ARG A 53 -3.35 -4.55 2.36
CA ARG A 53 -3.15 -3.40 1.47
C ARG A 53 -1.72 -2.90 1.59
N PHE A 54 -1.07 -2.65 0.46
CA PHE A 54 0.26 -2.06 0.39
C PHE A 54 0.17 -0.56 0.10
N ALA A 55 1.06 0.22 0.69
CA ALA A 55 1.25 1.63 0.37
C ALA A 55 2.71 2.02 0.56
N VAL A 56 3.12 3.10 -0.10
CA VAL A 56 4.37 3.81 0.18
C VAL A 56 4.00 5.11 0.89
N ALA A 57 4.75 5.47 1.92
CA ALA A 57 4.61 6.77 2.58
C ALA A 57 5.98 7.44 2.71
N ALA A 58 6.09 8.70 2.30
CA ALA A 58 7.30 9.49 2.55
C ALA A 58 7.40 9.90 4.01
N VAL A 59 8.60 9.89 4.59
CA VAL A 59 8.86 10.41 5.93
C VAL A 59 8.74 11.94 5.94
N ASP A 60 9.23 12.60 4.89
CA ASP A 60 9.20 14.06 4.74
C ASP A 60 8.38 14.47 3.50
N ASP A 61 7.87 15.71 3.51
CA ASP A 61 7.21 16.29 2.35
C ASP A 61 8.22 16.61 1.22
N GLY A 62 7.80 16.42 -0.02
CA GLY A 62 8.55 16.83 -1.21
C GLY A 62 9.35 15.71 -1.88
N GLU A 63 10.41 16.10 -2.58
CA GLU A 63 11.23 15.22 -3.40
C GLU A 63 12.32 14.55 -2.57
N LEU A 64 12.38 13.22 -2.61
CA LEU A 64 13.36 12.40 -1.91
C LEU A 64 14.49 12.00 -2.85
N ARG A 65 15.73 11.99 -2.35
CA ARG A 65 16.91 11.57 -3.11
C ARG A 65 17.25 10.13 -2.79
N ALA A 66 17.61 9.36 -3.80
CA ALA A 66 18.08 7.99 -3.64
C ALA A 66 19.45 7.81 -4.32
N THR A 67 20.10 6.68 -4.06
CA THR A 67 21.40 6.35 -4.66
C THR A 67 21.33 6.36 -6.19
N GLY A 68 22.41 6.81 -6.85
CA GLY A 68 22.52 6.79 -8.31
C GLY A 68 21.85 7.95 -9.04
N GLY A 69 21.52 9.04 -8.33
CA GLY A 69 20.88 10.22 -8.92
C GLY A 69 19.37 10.09 -9.11
N ILE A 70 18.76 9.07 -8.52
CA ILE A 70 17.32 8.82 -8.57
C ILE A 70 16.59 9.79 -7.63
N ARG A 71 15.42 10.25 -8.07
CA ARG A 71 14.50 11.06 -7.27
C ARG A 71 13.16 10.35 -7.16
N LEU A 72 12.59 10.31 -5.96
CA LEU A 72 11.25 9.79 -5.70
C LEU A 72 10.34 10.90 -5.19
N MET A 73 9.08 10.81 -5.60
CA MET A 73 7.98 11.57 -5.01
C MET A 73 6.88 10.60 -4.62
N THR A 74 6.24 10.83 -3.49
CA THR A 74 5.11 10.03 -3.04
C THR A 74 3.90 10.93 -2.84
N THR A 75 2.70 10.38 -3.02
CA THR A 75 1.44 11.12 -2.82
C THR A 75 0.97 11.09 -1.37
N ALA A 76 1.64 10.32 -0.50
CA ALA A 76 1.26 10.14 0.89
C ALA A 76 2.46 10.39 1.80
N VAL A 77 2.32 11.31 2.73
CA VAL A 77 3.33 11.56 3.77
C VAL A 77 2.89 10.87 5.05
N TRP A 78 3.84 10.22 5.71
CA TRP A 78 3.62 9.53 6.97
C TRP A 78 3.29 10.56 8.06
N ARG A 79 2.25 10.28 8.83
CA ARG A 79 1.80 11.11 9.94
C ARG A 79 1.43 10.19 11.10
N CYS A 80 1.95 10.49 12.30
CA CYS A 80 1.50 9.89 13.57
C CYS A 80 0.06 10.27 13.89
#